data_AF-A0A8H7K9C7-F1
#
_entry.id   AF-A0A8H7K9C7-F1
#
_cell.length_a   1.000
_cell.length_b   1.000
_cell.length_c   1.000
_cell.angle_alpha   90.00
_cell.angle_beta   90.00
_cell.angle_gamma   90.00
#
_symmetry.space_group_name_H-M   'P 1'
#
loop_
_entity.id
_entity.type
_entity.pdbx_description
1 polymer ?
#
loop_
_entity_poly.entity_id
_entity_poly.type
_entity_poly.pdbx_seq_one_letter_code
_entity_poly.pdbx_strand_id
1 'polypeptide(L)'
;MSLSYPFPPIKFHSWYPAASRPMRRAVLECAAELEGYWNQTLVDPSYSSICGLAQDCLLSALQEFTKANFASSAILLGLMPTILGFIGPSLQDVAVITIHRPLLASPMMVGAPTINPIPLFSVPMENINAKPSAVIVGIGRYLALGVSYLQPYNKTSSRPWTMPLVAICQYLLVLSALANTIHNTVELDFRTSIVWKCQAVGFIELWVLLSLPISWVAAASLWCRARVKNPSKNRETDDKVVRSNVFRRLSTAMR
;
A
#
# COMPACT_ATOMS: atom_id res chain seq x y z
N MET A 1 14.10 -24.85 -22.31
CA MET A 1 14.74 -23.53 -22.31
C MET A 1 15.08 -23.15 -20.88
N SER A 2 16.30 -23.49 -20.45
CA SER A 2 16.88 -23.11 -19.16
C SER A 2 17.34 -21.66 -19.27
N LEU A 3 16.59 -20.74 -18.67
CA LEU A 3 17.05 -19.37 -18.46
C LEU A 3 18.18 -19.42 -17.42
N SER A 4 19.44 -19.39 -17.88
CA SER A 4 20.57 -19.04 -17.02
C SER A 4 20.37 -17.61 -16.53
N TYR A 5 19.93 -17.48 -15.28
CA TYR A 5 19.92 -16.18 -14.61
C TYR A 5 21.37 -15.78 -14.30
N PRO A 6 21.77 -14.53 -14.54
CA PRO A 6 23.16 -14.08 -14.41
C PRO A 6 23.64 -13.91 -12.96
N PHE A 7 22.85 -14.34 -11.97
CA PHE A 7 23.17 -14.17 -10.55
C PHE A 7 23.18 -15.52 -9.83
N PRO A 8 24.13 -15.74 -8.91
CA PRO A 8 24.17 -16.97 -8.13
C PRO A 8 22.89 -17.11 -7.30
N PRO A 9 22.41 -18.35 -7.07
CA PRO A 9 21.25 -18.61 -6.24
C PRO A 9 21.48 -18.14 -4.80
N ILE A 10 20.72 -17.14 -4.38
CA ILE A 10 20.84 -16.46 -3.07
C ILE A 10 19.93 -17.04 -1.97
N LYS A 11 19.11 -18.04 -2.31
CA LYS A 11 18.14 -18.64 -1.37
C LYS A 11 18.81 -19.73 -0.53
N PHE A 12 18.20 -20.04 0.62
CA PHE A 12 18.60 -21.10 1.57
C PHE A 12 19.91 -20.88 2.33
N HIS A 13 20.59 -19.74 2.17
CA HIS A 13 21.77 -19.39 2.97
C HIS A 13 21.44 -18.90 4.38
N SER A 14 20.29 -18.24 4.55
CA SER A 14 19.89 -17.67 5.83
C SER A 14 18.41 -17.88 6.09
N TRP A 15 18.07 -17.98 7.37
CA TRP A 15 16.73 -18.33 7.84
C TRP A 15 16.28 -17.35 8.91
N TYR A 16 14.97 -17.20 9.08
CA TYR A 16 14.44 -16.43 10.21
C TYR A 16 14.87 -17.06 11.55
N PRO A 17 15.17 -16.24 12.59
CA PRO A 17 15.60 -16.75 13.89
C PRO A 17 14.67 -17.82 14.47
N ALA A 18 13.35 -17.65 14.30
CA ALA A 18 12.33 -18.60 14.77
C ALA A 18 12.41 -19.97 14.08
N ALA A 19 12.76 -20.03 12.80
CA ALA A 19 12.87 -21.26 12.02
C ALA A 19 14.31 -21.77 11.89
N SER A 20 15.30 -21.05 12.42
CA SER A 20 16.73 -21.33 12.22
C SER A 20 17.16 -22.71 12.71
N ARG A 21 16.70 -23.13 13.90
CA ARG A 21 17.07 -24.42 14.50
C ARG A 21 16.57 -25.63 13.71
N PRO A 22 15.27 -25.75 13.37
CA PRO A 22 14.79 -26.88 12.58
C PRO A 22 15.38 -26.87 11.17
N MET A 23 15.52 -25.70 10.54
CA MET A 23 16.11 -25.59 9.20
C MET A 23 17.59 -25.99 9.18
N ARG A 24 18.37 -25.64 10.20
CA ARG A 24 19.80 -26.01 10.25
C ARG A 24 20.02 -27.52 10.29
N ARG A 25 19.11 -28.29 10.90
CA ARG A 25 19.17 -29.76 10.87
C ARG A 25 18.82 -30.30 9.49
N ALA A 26 17.73 -29.80 8.91
CA ALA A 26 17.31 -30.17 7.56
C ALA A 26 18.39 -29.89 6.50
N VAL A 27 19.14 -28.78 6.65
CA VAL A 27 20.28 -28.45 5.77
C VAL A 27 21.40 -29.49 5.84
N LEU A 28 21.68 -30.08 7.01
CA LEU A 28 22.71 -31.11 7.14
C LEU A 28 22.29 -32.42 6.48
N GLU A 29 21.01 -32.76 6.55
CA GLU A 29 20.45 -33.97 5.92
C GLU A 29 20.34 -33.84 4.39
N CYS A 30 20.10 -32.62 3.90
CA CYS A 30 19.90 -32.31 2.48
C CYS A 30 21.09 -31.60 1.82
N ALA A 31 22.31 -31.79 2.34
CA ALA A 31 23.48 -31.02 1.90
C ALA A 31 23.78 -31.20 0.39
N ALA A 32 23.67 -32.42 -0.13
CA ALA A 32 23.94 -32.73 -1.55
C ALA A 32 22.99 -31.97 -2.50
N GLU A 33 21.70 -31.94 -2.17
CA GLU A 33 20.68 -31.30 -3.01
C GLU A 33 20.77 -29.78 -2.96
N LEU A 34 21.18 -29.25 -1.80
CA LEU A 34 21.43 -27.83 -1.61
C LEU A 34 22.69 -27.37 -2.35
N GLU A 35 23.76 -28.17 -2.33
CA GLU A 35 24.96 -27.94 -3.12
C GLU A 35 24.67 -28.02 -4.62
N GLY A 36 23.82 -28.98 -5.04
CA GLY A 36 23.33 -29.07 -6.41
C GLY A 36 22.58 -27.81 -6.85
N TYR A 37 21.75 -27.26 -5.96
CA TYR A 37 21.08 -25.97 -6.19
C TYR A 37 22.08 -24.81 -6.30
N TRP A 38 23.04 -24.70 -5.38
CA TRP A 38 24.02 -23.60 -5.38
C TRP A 38 24.96 -23.62 -6.58
N ASN A 39 25.40 -24.82 -6.98
CA ASN A 39 26.26 -25.02 -8.14
C ASN A 39 25.49 -25.10 -9.47
N GLN A 40 24.15 -25.00 -9.43
CA GLN A 40 23.25 -25.13 -10.58
C GLN A 40 23.43 -26.45 -11.36
N THR A 41 23.84 -27.51 -10.66
CA THR A 41 23.98 -28.85 -11.22
C THR A 41 22.72 -29.66 -10.95
N LEU A 42 22.13 -30.21 -12.02
CA LEU A 42 21.01 -31.15 -11.89
C LEU A 42 21.54 -32.48 -11.37
N VAL A 43 21.18 -32.83 -10.13
CA VAL A 43 21.51 -34.13 -9.52
C VAL A 43 20.59 -35.22 -10.09
N ASP A 44 19.32 -34.91 -10.37
CA ASP A 44 18.33 -35.87 -10.87
C ASP A 44 17.56 -35.40 -12.12
N PRO A 45 17.42 -36.25 -13.16
CA PRO A 45 16.67 -35.93 -14.38
C PRO A 45 15.15 -35.99 -14.20
N SER A 46 14.66 -36.48 -13.05
CA SER A 46 13.22 -36.65 -12.78
C SER A 46 12.52 -35.36 -12.34
N TYR A 47 13.29 -34.32 -11.97
CA TYR A 47 12.75 -33.04 -11.49
C TYR A 47 12.83 -31.95 -12.58
N SER A 48 11.73 -31.21 -12.76
CA SER A 48 11.67 -30.10 -13.74
C SER A 48 12.34 -28.82 -13.25
N SER A 49 12.61 -28.69 -11.94
CA SER A 49 13.32 -27.55 -11.36
C SER A 49 14.26 -27.97 -10.24
N ILE A 50 15.51 -27.48 -10.29
CA ILE A 50 16.56 -27.76 -9.31
C ILE A 50 16.14 -27.26 -7.91
N CYS A 51 15.45 -26.12 -7.85
CA CYS A 51 14.96 -25.63 -6.57
C CYS A 51 13.81 -26.49 -6.00
N GLY A 52 12.96 -27.06 -6.85
CA GLY A 52 11.89 -27.95 -6.40
C GLY A 52 12.45 -29.14 -5.62
N LEU A 53 13.52 -29.76 -6.14
CA LEU A 53 14.24 -30.86 -5.49
C LEU A 53 14.81 -30.44 -4.12
N ALA A 54 15.54 -29.33 -4.07
CA ALA A 54 16.12 -28.81 -2.83
C ALA A 54 15.04 -28.49 -1.77
N GLN A 55 13.94 -27.86 -2.19
CA GLN A 55 12.83 -27.52 -1.31
C GLN A 55 12.10 -28.77 -0.80
N ASP A 56 11.89 -29.78 -1.64
CA ASP A 56 11.23 -31.03 -1.27
C ASP A 56 12.06 -31.81 -0.25
N CYS A 57 13.37 -31.91 -0.45
CA CYS A 57 14.28 -32.50 0.54
C CYS A 57 14.20 -31.75 1.87
N LEU A 58 14.41 -30.43 1.86
CA LEU A 58 14.35 -29.58 3.06
C LEU A 58 13.02 -29.75 3.80
N LEU A 59 11.91 -29.76 3.07
CA LEU A 59 10.59 -29.89 3.67
C LEU A 59 10.41 -31.29 4.26
N SER A 60 10.84 -32.34 3.57
CA SER A 60 10.71 -33.74 4.02
C SER A 60 11.47 -34.01 5.33
N ALA A 61 12.67 -33.42 5.50
CA ALA A 61 13.53 -33.54 6.68
C ALA A 61 12.97 -32.81 7.93
N LEU A 62 11.98 -31.93 7.77
CA LEU A 62 11.37 -31.24 8.91
C LEU A 62 10.42 -32.15 9.69
N GLN A 63 10.39 -31.97 11.01
CA GLN A 63 9.40 -32.60 11.87
C GLN A 63 7.97 -32.20 11.47
N GLU A 64 7.03 -33.15 11.55
CA GLU A 64 5.61 -32.94 11.23
C GLU A 64 4.99 -31.75 11.99
N PHE A 65 5.38 -31.53 13.24
CA PHE A 65 4.96 -30.36 14.01
C PHE A 65 5.37 -29.02 13.36
N THR A 66 6.59 -28.94 12.83
CA THR A 66 7.08 -27.71 12.18
C THR A 66 6.38 -27.50 10.84
N LYS A 67 6.14 -28.58 10.08
CA LYS A 67 5.34 -28.53 8.85
C LYS A 67 3.93 -28.01 9.12
N ALA A 68 3.27 -28.51 10.17
CA ALA A 68 1.96 -28.04 10.60
C ALA A 68 1.98 -26.55 11.01
N ASN A 69 3.02 -26.09 11.71
CA ASN A 69 3.16 -24.68 12.06
C ASN A 69 3.30 -23.77 10.82
N PHE A 70 4.07 -24.17 9.82
CA PHE A 70 4.17 -23.42 8.56
C PHE A 70 2.85 -23.41 7.79
N ALA A 71 2.14 -24.53 7.74
CA ALA A 71 0.82 -24.61 7.13
C ALA A 71 -0.18 -23.68 7.82
N SER A 72 -0.21 -23.64 9.17
CA SER A 72 -1.08 -22.73 9.92
C SER A 72 -0.70 -21.24 9.72
N SER A 73 0.59 -20.94 9.64
CA SER A 73 1.09 -19.58 9.40
C SER A 73 0.69 -19.07 8.02
N ALA A 74 0.67 -19.95 7.01
CA ALA A 74 0.23 -19.61 5.66
C ALA A 74 -1.24 -19.15 5.63
N ILE A 75 -2.11 -19.77 6.44
CA ILE A 75 -3.52 -19.36 6.58
C ILE A 75 -3.60 -17.95 7.16
N LEU A 76 -2.85 -17.67 8.24
CA LEU A 76 -2.82 -16.34 8.86
C LEU A 76 -2.30 -15.28 7.88
N LEU A 77 -1.22 -15.57 7.16
CA LEU A 77 -0.67 -14.69 6.13
C LEU A 77 -1.66 -14.47 4.98
N GLY A 78 -2.45 -15.49 4.61
CA GLY A 78 -3.51 -15.36 3.61
C GLY A 78 -4.69 -14.50 4.07
N LEU A 79 -4.99 -14.46 5.37
CA LEU A 79 -6.04 -13.63 5.97
C LEU A 79 -5.58 -12.21 6.33
N MET A 80 -4.27 -11.98 6.44
CA MET A 80 -3.71 -10.66 6.79
C MET A 80 -4.21 -9.52 5.88
N PRO A 81 -4.29 -9.65 4.54
CA PRO A 81 -4.82 -8.60 3.68
C PRO A 81 -6.24 -8.18 4.06
N THR A 82 -7.08 -9.15 4.47
CA THR A 82 -8.45 -8.88 4.92
C THR A 82 -8.48 -8.15 6.27
N ILE A 83 -7.71 -8.63 7.25
CA ILE A 83 -7.62 -8.02 8.58
C ILE A 83 -7.10 -6.58 8.47
N LEU A 84 -6.01 -6.39 7.72
CA LEU A 84 -5.43 -5.08 7.45
C LEU A 84 -6.35 -4.19 6.62
N GLY A 85 -7.16 -4.76 5.72
CA GLY A 85 -8.21 -4.04 5.01
C GLY A 85 -9.29 -3.48 5.94
N PHE A 86 -9.68 -4.21 6.99
CA PHE A 86 -10.65 -3.70 7.98
C PHE A 86 -10.10 -2.56 8.85
N ILE A 87 -8.82 -2.63 9.22
CA ILE A 87 -8.15 -1.63 10.06
C ILE A 87 -7.63 -0.44 9.25
N GLY A 88 -7.39 -0.66 7.95
CA GLY A 88 -6.74 0.28 7.06
C GLY A 88 -7.58 1.53 6.75
N PRO A 89 -6.92 2.60 6.23
CA PRO A 89 -7.61 3.81 5.79
C PRO A 89 -8.53 3.52 4.60
N SER A 90 -9.59 4.31 4.45
CA SER A 90 -10.46 4.19 3.27
C SER A 90 -9.77 4.72 2.02
N LEU A 91 -10.17 4.22 0.85
CA LEU A 91 -9.60 4.68 -0.43
C LEU A 91 -9.83 6.19 -0.68
N GLN A 92 -10.98 6.70 -0.23
CA GLN A 92 -11.33 8.13 -0.38
C GLN A 92 -10.38 9.02 0.43
N ASP A 93 -10.03 8.57 1.63
CA ASP A 93 -9.14 9.28 2.54
C ASP A 93 -7.73 9.41 1.98
N VAL A 94 -7.19 8.30 1.47
CA VAL A 94 -5.89 8.26 0.78
C VAL A 94 -5.92 9.16 -0.46
N ALA A 95 -7.00 9.13 -1.24
CA ALA A 95 -7.14 9.96 -2.44
C ALA A 95 -7.11 11.46 -2.11
N VAL A 96 -7.81 11.90 -1.05
CA VAL A 96 -7.78 13.30 -0.61
C VAL A 96 -6.38 13.73 -0.18
N ILE A 97 -5.68 12.90 0.62
CA ILE A 97 -4.32 13.18 1.05
C ILE A 97 -3.37 13.26 -0.16
N THR A 98 -3.53 12.36 -1.13
CA THR A 98 -2.70 12.32 -2.35
C THR A 98 -2.88 13.58 -3.21
N ILE A 99 -4.10 14.13 -3.32
CA ILE A 99 -4.37 15.38 -4.05
C ILE A 99 -3.66 16.58 -3.39
N HIS A 100 -3.66 16.65 -2.06
CA HIS A 100 -3.12 17.82 -1.34
C HIS A 100 -1.62 17.73 -1.04
N ARG A 101 -1.09 16.54 -0.76
CA ARG A 101 0.31 16.31 -0.35
C ARG A 101 0.88 15.04 -0.99
N PRO A 102 1.09 15.03 -2.32
CA PRO A 102 1.49 13.81 -3.05
C PRO A 102 2.85 13.26 -2.59
N LEU A 103 3.78 14.13 -2.20
CA LEU A 103 5.11 13.74 -1.72
C LEU A 103 5.10 13.05 -0.36
N LEU A 104 4.08 13.29 0.46
CA LEU A 104 3.90 12.61 1.75
C LEU A 104 3.05 11.34 1.57
N ALA A 105 2.03 11.40 0.70
CA ALA A 105 1.12 10.30 0.43
C ALA A 105 1.85 9.09 -0.20
N SER A 106 2.71 9.33 -1.19
CA SER A 106 3.41 8.27 -1.92
C SER A 106 4.24 7.35 -1.01
N PRO A 107 5.18 7.86 -0.18
CA PRO A 107 5.94 7.01 0.74
C PRO A 107 5.07 6.40 1.85
N MET A 108 3.98 7.07 2.25
CA MET A 108 3.02 6.50 3.21
C MET A 108 2.32 5.26 2.65
N MET A 109 1.93 5.28 1.37
CA MET A 109 1.29 4.13 0.71
C MET A 109 2.22 2.95 0.52
N VAL A 110 3.50 3.21 0.26
CA VAL A 110 4.54 2.17 0.20
C VAL A 110 4.82 1.61 1.59
N GLY A 111 4.87 2.48 2.62
CA GLY A 111 5.06 2.07 4.01
C GLY A 111 3.91 1.26 4.58
N ALA A 112 2.67 1.52 4.15
CA ALA A 112 1.47 0.82 4.60
C ALA A 112 0.55 0.50 3.40
N PRO A 113 0.79 -0.61 2.68
CA PRO A 113 0.04 -0.99 1.48
C PRO A 113 -1.32 -1.63 1.83
N THR A 114 -2.13 -0.94 2.62
CA THR A 114 -3.40 -1.46 3.15
C THR A 114 -4.52 -0.46 2.87
N ILE A 115 -5.59 -0.91 2.22
CA ILE A 115 -6.74 -0.06 1.87
C ILE A 115 -8.02 -0.80 2.28
N ASN A 116 -8.93 -0.09 2.92
CA ASN A 116 -10.26 -0.61 3.23
C ASN A 116 -11.17 -0.56 1.99
N PRO A 117 -11.62 -1.71 1.46
CA PRO A 117 -12.48 -1.74 0.28
C PRO A 117 -13.97 -1.55 0.60
N ILE A 118 -14.40 -1.63 1.86
CA ILE A 118 -15.82 -1.65 2.27
C ILE A 118 -16.62 -0.41 1.82
N PRO A 119 -16.09 0.84 1.89
CA PRO A 119 -16.84 1.99 1.41
C PRO A 119 -16.94 2.08 -0.12
N LEU A 120 -16.28 1.20 -0.89
CA LEU A 120 -16.46 1.14 -2.35
C LEU A 120 -17.83 0.56 -2.76
N PHE A 121 -18.44 -0.29 -1.92
CA PHE A 121 -19.62 -1.06 -2.28
C PHE A 121 -20.90 -0.70 -1.51
N SER A 122 -20.80 0.02 -0.39
CA SER A 122 -21.90 0.20 0.57
C SER A 122 -22.57 1.57 0.57
N VAL A 123 -21.98 2.58 -0.09
CA VAL A 123 -22.55 3.93 -0.11
C VAL A 123 -23.02 4.26 -1.52
N PRO A 124 -24.34 4.46 -1.74
CA PRO A 124 -24.78 5.26 -2.87
C PRO A 124 -24.03 6.59 -2.78
N MET A 125 -23.17 6.85 -3.77
CA MET A 125 -22.34 8.08 -3.86
C MET A 125 -23.18 9.34 -4.13
N GLU A 126 -24.36 9.44 -3.52
CA GLU A 126 -25.27 10.57 -3.62
C GLU A 126 -24.87 11.70 -2.66
N ASN A 127 -24.30 11.34 -1.50
CA ASN A 127 -23.89 12.30 -0.49
C ASN A 127 -22.37 12.50 -0.45
N ILE A 128 -21.85 13.29 -1.39
CA ILE A 128 -20.49 13.89 -1.29
C ILE A 128 -20.40 14.88 -0.10
N ASN A 129 -21.54 15.18 0.54
CA ASN A 129 -21.62 15.88 1.82
C ASN A 129 -21.58 14.93 3.03
N ALA A 130 -21.54 13.61 2.82
CA ALA A 130 -21.23 12.67 3.88
C ALA A 130 -19.81 13.03 4.32
N LYS A 131 -19.73 13.58 5.53
CA LYS A 131 -18.49 14.02 6.15
C LYS A 131 -17.46 12.90 5.96
N PRO A 132 -16.21 13.21 5.54
CA PRO A 132 -15.15 12.21 5.62
C PRO A 132 -15.19 11.60 7.01
N SER A 133 -14.82 10.33 7.15
CA SER A 133 -14.88 9.60 8.42
C SER A 133 -14.43 10.51 9.56
N ALA A 134 -15.14 10.53 10.70
CA ALA A 134 -14.85 11.47 11.80
C ALA A 134 -13.37 11.43 12.24
N VAL A 135 -12.70 10.30 11.99
CA VAL A 135 -11.27 10.06 12.13
C VAL A 135 -10.42 11.05 11.30
N ILE A 136 -10.81 11.36 10.06
CA ILE A 136 -10.12 12.36 9.21
C ILE A 136 -10.72 13.76 9.32
N VAL A 137 -11.93 13.95 9.82
CA VAL A 137 -12.30 15.31 10.29
C VAL A 137 -11.44 15.71 11.49
N GLY A 138 -11.06 14.75 12.35
CA GLY A 138 -10.11 14.93 13.44
C GLY A 138 -8.68 15.12 12.94
N ILE A 139 -8.12 14.12 12.25
CA ILE A 139 -6.72 14.12 11.79
C ILE A 139 -6.52 15.11 10.62
N GLY A 140 -7.50 15.25 9.74
CA GLY A 140 -7.54 16.25 8.66
C GLY A 140 -7.71 17.67 9.18
N ARG A 141 -8.30 17.93 10.35
CA ARG A 141 -8.15 19.25 11.00
C ARG A 141 -6.69 19.52 11.38
N TYR A 142 -5.95 18.52 11.84
CA TYR A 142 -4.52 18.66 12.18
C TYR A 142 -3.59 18.63 10.95
N LEU A 143 -3.95 17.93 9.87
CA LEU A 143 -3.20 17.86 8.60
C LEU A 143 -3.53 19.01 7.65
N ALA A 144 -4.78 19.46 7.59
CA ALA A 144 -5.21 20.64 6.83
C ALA A 144 -4.74 21.95 7.45
N LEU A 145 -4.27 21.94 8.71
CA LEU A 145 -3.59 23.09 9.31
C LEU A 145 -2.24 23.44 8.66
N GLY A 146 -1.66 22.54 7.85
CA GLY A 146 -0.59 22.91 6.93
C GLY A 146 -1.05 23.03 5.46
N VAL A 147 -2.35 23.04 5.20
CA VAL A 147 -3.00 23.43 3.93
C VAL A 147 -3.78 24.75 4.12
N SER A 148 -3.70 25.38 5.29
CA SER A 148 -4.23 26.73 5.55
C SER A 148 -3.44 27.85 4.85
N TYR A 149 -2.76 27.58 3.72
CA TYR A 149 -2.25 28.64 2.86
C TYR A 149 -3.38 29.38 2.11
N LEU A 150 -4.62 28.90 2.17
CA LEU A 150 -5.79 29.53 1.52
C LEU A 150 -7.02 29.71 2.43
N GLN A 151 -6.91 29.49 3.74
CA GLN A 151 -7.98 29.88 4.66
C GLN A 151 -7.61 31.23 5.27
N PRO A 152 -8.43 32.29 5.13
CA PRO A 152 -8.12 33.59 5.70
C PRO A 152 -7.91 33.42 7.21
N TYR A 153 -6.66 33.66 7.59
CA TYR A 153 -6.10 33.70 8.93
C TYR A 153 -7.03 34.47 9.87
N ASN A 154 -7.84 33.76 10.64
CA ASN A 154 -8.62 34.38 11.70
C ASN A 154 -7.67 34.63 12.88
N LYS A 155 -7.47 35.91 13.15
CA LYS A 155 -6.32 36.51 13.83
C LYS A 155 -6.38 36.36 15.36
N THR A 156 -6.64 35.16 15.91
CA THR A 156 -6.88 35.05 17.37
C THR A 156 -6.37 33.76 18.03
N SER A 157 -5.32 33.11 17.52
CA SER A 157 -4.71 31.99 18.23
C SER A 157 -3.18 31.99 18.15
N SER A 158 -2.56 32.29 19.28
CA SER A 158 -1.13 32.46 19.52
C SER A 158 -0.36 31.13 19.59
N ARG A 159 -0.30 30.37 18.48
CA ARG A 159 0.59 29.18 18.39
C ARG A 159 1.38 29.12 17.07
N PRO A 160 2.51 29.85 16.97
CA PRO A 160 3.33 29.85 15.76
C PRO A 160 4.30 28.66 15.62
N TRP A 161 4.73 28.00 16.72
CA TRP A 161 5.79 26.97 16.67
C TRP A 161 5.31 25.51 16.60
N THR A 162 4.05 25.24 16.93
CA THR A 162 3.55 23.85 16.98
C THR A 162 3.30 23.25 15.60
N MET A 163 3.05 24.07 14.57
CA MET A 163 2.77 23.62 13.20
C MET A 163 3.98 22.99 12.48
N PRO A 164 5.16 23.64 12.42
CA PRO A 164 6.31 23.07 11.72
C PRO A 164 6.81 21.78 12.40
N LEU A 165 6.77 21.71 13.73
CA LEU A 165 7.17 20.52 14.48
C LEU A 165 6.31 19.30 14.13
N VAL A 166 4.99 19.48 14.06
CA VAL A 166 4.06 18.40 13.69
C VAL A 166 4.32 17.92 12.26
N ALA A 167 4.57 18.84 11.32
CA ALA A 167 4.90 18.47 9.95
C ALA A 167 6.20 17.65 9.89
N ILE A 168 7.25 18.09 10.59
CA ILE A 168 8.54 17.36 10.66
C ILE A 168 8.31 15.95 11.23
N CYS A 169 7.58 15.83 12.35
CA CYS A 169 7.27 14.54 12.94
C CYS A 169 6.51 13.62 11.97
N GLN A 170 5.57 14.15 11.17
CA GLN A 170 4.83 13.36 10.18
C GLN A 170 5.76 12.80 9.09
N TYR A 171 6.69 13.61 8.57
CA TYR A 171 7.66 13.13 7.58
C TYR A 171 8.60 12.08 8.15
N LEU A 172 9.09 12.28 9.38
CA LEU A 172 9.96 11.31 10.04
C LEU A 172 9.26 9.97 10.27
N LEU A 173 8.00 9.99 10.72
CA LEU A 173 7.20 8.77 10.93
C LEU A 173 6.95 8.03 9.61
N VAL A 174 6.59 8.75 8.54
CA VAL A 174 6.37 8.14 7.22
C VAL A 174 7.65 7.55 6.65
N LEU A 175 8.78 8.25 6.76
CA LEU A 175 10.08 7.74 6.32
C LEU A 175 10.53 6.52 7.14
N SER A 176 10.27 6.52 8.45
CA SER A 176 10.58 5.37 9.32
C SER A 176 9.75 4.14 8.94
N ALA A 177 8.45 4.34 8.70
CA ALA A 177 7.57 3.27 8.24
C ALA A 177 7.99 2.73 6.87
N LEU A 178 8.33 3.61 5.93
CA LEU A 178 8.86 3.25 4.61
C LEU A 178 10.14 2.41 4.73
N ALA A 179 11.11 2.87 5.52
CA ALA A 179 12.38 2.17 5.73
C ALA A 179 12.16 0.80 6.36
N ASN A 180 11.26 0.70 7.34
CA ASN A 180 10.90 -0.57 7.96
C ASN A 180 10.26 -1.53 6.96
N THR A 181 9.33 -1.07 6.13
CA THR A 181 8.67 -1.91 5.13
C THR A 181 9.66 -2.39 4.08
N ILE A 182 10.53 -1.52 3.55
CA ILE A 182 11.58 -1.91 2.59
C ILE A 182 12.54 -2.92 3.21
N HIS A 183 12.98 -2.69 4.46
CA HIS A 183 13.86 -3.61 5.15
C HIS A 183 13.24 -5.00 5.28
N ASN A 184 11.97 -5.06 5.72
CA ASN A 184 11.25 -6.31 5.89
C ASN A 184 10.97 -7.01 4.56
N THR A 185 10.63 -6.29 3.49
CA THR A 185 10.37 -6.91 2.18
C THR A 185 11.64 -7.50 1.59
N VAL A 186 12.76 -6.80 1.72
CA VAL A 186 14.06 -7.29 1.27
C VAL A 186 14.46 -8.53 2.07
N GLU A 187 14.37 -8.48 3.40
CA GLU A 187 14.69 -9.63 4.25
C GLU A 187 13.79 -10.85 3.94
N LEU A 188 12.51 -10.61 3.69
CA LEU A 188 11.55 -11.65 3.34
C LEU A 188 11.85 -12.26 1.98
N ASP A 189 12.23 -11.45 0.99
CA ASP A 189 12.69 -11.95 -0.31
C ASP A 189 13.95 -12.80 -0.17
N PHE A 190 14.91 -12.49 0.69
CA PHE A 190 16.12 -13.34 0.82
C PHE A 190 15.90 -14.61 1.66
N ARG A 191 15.03 -14.56 2.68
CA ARG A 191 14.85 -15.65 3.67
C ARG A 191 13.67 -16.56 3.39
N THR A 192 12.91 -16.32 2.33
CA THR A 192 11.77 -17.16 1.94
C THR A 192 11.86 -17.60 0.48
N SER A 193 11.25 -18.75 0.19
CA SER A 193 11.08 -19.27 -1.17
C SER A 193 9.61 -19.21 -1.57
N ILE A 194 9.36 -18.97 -2.85
CA ILE A 194 8.01 -18.98 -3.41
C ILE A 194 7.80 -20.32 -4.12
N VAL A 195 6.74 -21.05 -3.74
CA VAL A 195 6.49 -22.43 -4.19
C VAL A 195 6.44 -22.56 -5.72
N TRP A 196 5.88 -21.58 -6.43
CA TRP A 196 5.76 -21.62 -7.89
C TRP A 196 7.00 -21.12 -8.65
N LYS A 197 7.92 -20.41 -7.98
CA LYS A 197 9.07 -19.75 -8.64
C LYS A 197 10.13 -19.39 -7.62
N CYS A 198 10.79 -20.42 -7.10
CA CYS A 198 11.73 -20.29 -5.99
C CYS A 198 12.92 -19.35 -6.26
N GLN A 199 13.45 -19.33 -7.49
CA GLN A 199 14.60 -18.50 -7.86
C GLN A 199 14.26 -17.01 -7.99
N ALA A 200 12.98 -16.65 -7.96
CA ALA A 200 12.62 -15.26 -8.13
C ALA A 200 12.81 -14.43 -6.86
N VAL A 201 13.25 -13.21 -7.09
CA VAL A 201 13.39 -12.13 -6.12
C VAL A 201 12.71 -10.88 -6.66
N GLY A 202 12.22 -10.01 -5.78
CA GLY A 202 11.56 -8.75 -6.13
C GLY A 202 10.05 -8.87 -6.40
N PHE A 203 9.45 -10.06 -6.29
CA PHE A 203 7.99 -10.19 -6.43
C PHE A 203 7.25 -9.41 -5.34
N ILE A 204 7.72 -9.51 -4.10
CA ILE A 204 7.10 -8.82 -2.96
C ILE A 204 7.35 -7.31 -3.05
N GLU A 205 8.53 -6.89 -3.49
CA GLU A 205 8.82 -5.47 -3.77
C GLU A 205 7.86 -4.89 -4.82
N LEU A 206 7.60 -5.64 -5.90
CA LEU A 206 6.65 -5.24 -6.93
C LEU A 206 5.22 -5.09 -6.38
N TRP A 207 4.80 -5.97 -5.47
CA TRP A 207 3.50 -5.84 -4.78
C TRP A 207 3.39 -4.56 -3.95
N VAL A 208 4.44 -4.20 -3.22
CA VAL A 208 4.46 -2.96 -2.44
C VAL A 208 4.44 -1.74 -3.38
N LEU A 209 5.24 -1.75 -4.44
CA LEU A 209 5.30 -0.67 -5.42
C LEU A 209 3.99 -0.50 -6.20
N LEU A 210 3.21 -1.58 -6.40
CA LEU A 210 1.89 -1.51 -7.03
C LEU A 210 0.91 -0.61 -6.27
N SER A 211 1.13 -0.38 -4.97
CA SER A 211 0.32 0.54 -4.16
C SER A 211 0.42 1.99 -4.62
N LEU A 212 1.53 2.39 -5.24
CA LEU A 212 1.73 3.73 -5.78
C LEU A 212 0.71 4.04 -6.90
N PRO A 213 0.70 3.36 -8.05
CA PRO A 213 -0.24 3.68 -9.12
C PRO A 213 -1.70 3.57 -8.66
N ILE A 214 -2.03 2.65 -7.74
CA ILE A 214 -3.38 2.54 -7.18
C ILE A 214 -3.80 3.84 -6.47
N SER A 215 -2.93 4.41 -5.64
CA SER A 215 -3.23 5.67 -4.93
C SER A 215 -3.39 6.86 -5.87
N TRP A 216 -2.58 6.93 -6.92
CA TRP A 216 -2.64 7.98 -7.94
C TRP A 216 -3.90 7.87 -8.82
N VAL A 217 -4.28 6.65 -9.21
CA VAL A 217 -5.53 6.41 -9.94
C VAL A 217 -6.74 6.77 -9.07
N ALA A 218 -6.72 6.41 -7.79
CA ALA A 218 -7.77 6.79 -6.86
C ALA A 218 -7.89 8.33 -6.73
N ALA A 219 -6.77 9.02 -6.58
CA ALA A 219 -6.71 10.49 -6.55
C ALA A 219 -7.25 11.12 -7.85
N ALA A 220 -6.83 10.61 -9.01
CA ALA A 220 -7.30 11.08 -10.31
C ALA A 220 -8.82 10.87 -10.47
N SER A 221 -9.33 9.71 -10.06
CA SER A 221 -10.77 9.41 -10.13
C SER A 221 -11.60 10.38 -9.28
N LEU A 222 -11.13 10.72 -8.08
CA LEU A 222 -11.78 11.66 -7.17
C LEU A 222 -11.72 13.09 -7.72
N TRP A 223 -10.57 13.49 -8.27
CA TRP A 223 -10.37 14.80 -8.87
C TRP A 223 -11.26 15.03 -10.09
N CYS A 224 -11.37 14.05 -10.98
CA CYS A 224 -12.28 14.08 -12.13
C CYS A 224 -13.74 14.23 -11.66
N ARG A 225 -14.16 13.49 -10.63
CA ARG A 225 -15.51 13.61 -10.06
C ARG A 225 -15.79 14.99 -9.46
N ALA A 226 -14.82 15.56 -8.74
CA ALA A 226 -14.95 16.91 -8.17
C ALA A 226 -15.13 17.96 -9.28
N ARG A 227 -14.44 17.80 -10.42
CA ARG A 227 -14.59 18.69 -11.58
C ARG A 227 -15.96 18.55 -12.25
N VAL A 228 -16.52 17.35 -12.38
CA VAL A 228 -17.83 17.11 -13.04
C VAL A 228 -19.02 17.64 -12.24
N LYS A 229 -18.90 17.79 -10.91
CA LYS A 229 -19.98 18.35 -10.08
C LYS A 229 -20.05 19.88 -10.04
N ASN A 230 -18.95 20.57 -10.35
CA ASN A 230 -18.93 22.04 -10.45
C ASN A 230 -19.60 22.68 -11.69
N PRO A 231 -19.68 22.07 -12.89
CA PRO A 231 -20.34 22.69 -14.04
C PRO A 231 -21.85 22.90 -13.86
N SER A 232 -22.54 22.07 -13.08
CA SER A 232 -23.98 22.25 -12.84
C SER A 232 -24.28 23.43 -11.92
N LYS A 233 -23.46 23.63 -10.88
CA LYS A 233 -23.62 24.76 -9.95
C LYS A 233 -23.31 26.10 -10.62
N ASN A 234 -22.30 26.13 -11.50
CA ASN A 234 -21.98 27.32 -12.29
C ASN A 234 -23.11 27.64 -13.29
N ARG A 235 -23.70 26.63 -13.96
CA ARG A 235 -24.88 26.82 -14.81
C ARG A 235 -26.10 27.35 -14.05
N GLU A 236 -26.39 26.83 -12.86
CA GLU A 236 -27.53 27.32 -12.07
C GLU A 236 -27.34 28.75 -11.56
N THR A 237 -26.08 29.16 -11.33
CA THR A 237 -25.74 30.52 -10.92
C THR A 237 -25.81 31.48 -12.12
N ASP A 238 -25.34 31.06 -13.29
CA ASP A 238 -25.47 31.82 -14.54
C ASP A 238 -26.95 31.99 -14.94
N ASP A 239 -27.77 30.96 -14.83
CA ASP A 239 -29.22 31.05 -15.11
C ASP A 239 -29.94 32.03 -14.17
N LYS A 240 -29.56 32.07 -12.88
CA LYS A 240 -30.12 33.03 -11.91
C LYS A 240 -29.69 34.46 -12.22
N VAL A 241 -28.43 34.67 -12.60
CA VAL A 241 -27.91 35.99 -12.98
C VAL A 241 -28.58 36.48 -14.27
N VAL A 242 -28.70 35.63 -15.30
CA VAL A 242 -29.38 35.95 -16.56
C VAL A 242 -30.85 36.28 -16.32
N ARG A 243 -31.57 35.48 -15.53
CA ARG A 243 -32.99 35.71 -15.20
C ARG A 243 -33.19 37.02 -14.42
N SER A 244 -32.27 37.36 -13.51
CA SER A 244 -32.32 38.63 -12.77
C SER A 244 -32.09 39.85 -13.67
N ASN A 245 -31.18 39.75 -14.64
CA ASN A 245 -30.86 40.83 -15.58
C ASN A 245 -32.00 41.07 -16.60
N VAL A 246 -32.67 40.00 -17.04
CA VAL A 246 -33.86 40.11 -17.90
C VAL A 246 -35.01 40.81 -17.16
N PHE A 247 -35.28 40.42 -15.91
CA PHE A 247 -36.32 41.05 -15.09
C PHE A 247 -36.05 42.54 -14.84
N ARG A 248 -34.78 42.89 -14.60
CA ARG A 248 -34.37 44.27 -14.38
C ARG A 248 -34.51 45.13 -15.64
N ARG A 249 -34.28 44.59 -16.84
CA ARG A 249 -34.49 45.29 -18.13
C ARG A 249 -35.97 45.50 -18.47
N LEU A 250 -36.83 44.52 -18.16
CA LEU A 250 -38.28 44.65 -18.37
C LEU A 250 -38.89 45.70 -17.43
N SER A 251 -38.38 45.81 -16.20
CA SER A 251 -38.81 46.84 -15.25
C SER A 251 -38.46 48.27 -15.69
N THR A 252 -37.38 48.48 -16.45
CA THR A 252 -37.00 49.82 -16.93
C THR A 252 -37.73 50.22 -18.21
N ALA A 253 -38.28 49.27 -18.96
CA ALA A 253 -39.03 49.53 -20.20
C ALA A 253 -40.51 49.85 -19.97
N MET A 254 -41.03 49.65 -18.75
CA MET A 254 -42.42 49.97 -18.36
C MET A 254 -42.56 51.29 -17.58
N ARG A 255 -41.51 52.10 -17.48
CA ARG A 255 -41.56 53.49 -17.01
C ARG A 255 -41.34 54.42 -18.17
#